data_AF-A0A520U569-F1
#
_entry.id   AF-A0A520U569-F1
#
_cell.length_a   1.000
_cell.length_b   1.000
_cell.length_c   1.000
_cell.angle_alpha   90.00
_cell.angle_beta   90.00
_cell.angle_gamma   90.00
#
_symmetry.space_group_name_H-M   'P 1'
#
loop_
_entity.id
_entity.type
_entity.pdbx_description
1 polymer ?
#
loop_
_entity_poly.entity_id
_entity_poly.type
_entity_poly.pdbx_seq_one_letter_code
_entity_poly.pdbx_strand_id
1 'polypeptide(L)'
;MTYFKRFLIVSTCGLAQIFFASYLLLDLFNLNFFGLPSNAMFIPGVLIILGSGYLCASYYFGDKKMNNILYDEYSALRYYKLGAIGFGLNGFGIFVIFSIQDWYNWDLASANAMIYQIAALAWAIFGILMLIFSWGDLKEYKAEAAF
;
A
#
# COMPACT_ATOMS: atom_id res chain seq x y z
N MET A 1 -15.66 14.48 4.11
CA MET A 1 -14.78 13.40 4.63
C MET A 1 -14.45 13.70 6.09
N THR A 2 -13.99 12.76 6.90
CA THR A 2 -13.39 13.05 8.23
C THR A 2 -12.06 12.29 8.36
N TYR A 3 -11.22 12.64 9.33
CA TYR A 3 -9.98 11.92 9.60
C TYR A 3 -10.22 10.43 9.82
N PHE A 4 -11.21 10.08 10.66
CA PHE A 4 -11.54 8.68 10.92
C PHE A 4 -11.99 7.93 9.65
N LYS A 5 -12.81 8.54 8.80
CA LYS A 5 -13.23 7.91 7.53
C LYS A 5 -12.04 7.70 6.58
N ARG A 6 -11.16 8.69 6.45
CA ARG A 6 -9.93 8.54 5.63
C ARG A 6 -9.02 7.46 6.20
N PHE A 7 -8.83 7.42 7.52
CA PHE A 7 -8.10 6.37 8.22
C PHE A 7 -8.65 4.99 7.85
N LEU A 8 -9.96 4.75 7.97
CA LEU A 8 -10.56 3.46 7.65
C LEU A 8 -10.29 3.06 6.20
N ILE A 9 -10.53 3.97 5.24
CA ILE A 9 -10.33 3.66 3.81
C ILE A 9 -8.87 3.33 3.52
N VAL A 10 -7.94 4.20 3.95
CA VAL A 10 -6.51 4.06 3.65
C VAL A 10 -5.93 2.84 4.38
N SER A 11 -6.32 2.60 5.63
CA SER A 11 -5.85 1.44 6.40
C SER A 11 -6.39 0.12 5.85
N THR A 12 -7.66 0.03 5.43
CA THR A 12 -8.20 -1.15 4.78
C THR A 12 -7.46 -1.46 3.48
N CYS A 13 -7.20 -0.44 2.65
CA CYS A 13 -6.41 -0.61 1.43
C CYS A 13 -4.98 -1.07 1.73
N GLY A 14 -4.34 -0.50 2.75
CA GLY A 14 -2.99 -0.86 3.17
C GLY A 14 -2.90 -2.30 3.69
N LEU A 15 -3.82 -2.69 4.58
CA LEU A 15 -3.89 -4.05 5.14
C LEU A 15 -4.14 -5.10 4.05
N ALA A 16 -5.03 -4.82 3.11
CA ALA A 16 -5.28 -5.72 1.99
C ALA A 16 -4.01 -5.92 1.16
N GLN A 17 -3.31 -4.85 0.79
CA GLN A 17 -2.05 -4.97 0.04
C GLN A 17 -0.99 -5.78 0.79
N ILE A 18 -0.81 -5.53 2.09
CA ILE A 18 0.15 -6.31 2.90
C ILE A 18 -0.24 -7.77 2.94
N PHE A 19 -1.51 -8.08 3.20
CA PHE A 19 -2.00 -9.45 3.24
C PHE A 19 -1.72 -10.20 1.93
N PHE A 20 -2.09 -9.62 0.79
CA PHE A 20 -1.88 -10.24 -0.53
C PHE A 20 -0.40 -10.32 -0.91
N ALA A 21 0.41 -9.33 -0.55
CA ALA A 21 1.86 -9.36 -0.74
C ALA A 21 2.51 -10.49 0.07
N SER A 22 2.14 -10.62 1.34
CA SER A 22 2.63 -11.70 2.22
C SER A 22 2.19 -13.07 1.72
N TYR A 23 0.92 -13.21 1.30
CA TYR A 23 0.44 -14.46 0.70
C TYR A 23 1.23 -14.83 -0.55
N LEU A 24 1.46 -13.88 -1.47
CA LEU A 24 2.23 -14.12 -2.69
C LEU A 24 3.68 -14.55 -2.37
N LEU A 25 4.30 -13.90 -1.37
CA LEU A 25 5.64 -14.25 -0.94
C LEU A 25 5.71 -15.66 -0.34
N LEU A 26 4.75 -16.01 0.53
CA LEU A 26 4.65 -17.34 1.12
C LEU A 26 4.38 -18.41 0.06
N ASP A 27 3.61 -18.09 -0.98
CA ASP A 27 3.36 -18.98 -2.12
C ASP A 27 4.66 -19.30 -2.87
N LEU A 28 5.45 -18.28 -3.16
CA LEU A 28 6.74 -18.42 -3.83
C LEU A 28 7.74 -19.28 -3.04
N PHE A 29 7.70 -19.20 -1.71
CA PHE A 29 8.54 -20.02 -0.84
C PHE A 29 7.92 -21.38 -0.51
N ASN A 30 6.73 -21.69 -1.03
CA ASN A 30 5.98 -22.90 -0.74
C ASN A 30 5.70 -23.08 0.78
N LEU A 31 5.44 -21.96 1.46
CA LEU A 31 5.16 -21.85 2.90
C LEU A 31 3.71 -21.49 3.20
N ASN A 32 2.82 -21.52 2.19
CA ASN A 32 1.41 -21.19 2.36
C ASN A 32 0.66 -22.26 3.17
N PHE A 33 -0.12 -21.81 4.16
CA PHE A 33 -0.95 -22.68 5.02
C PHE A 33 -2.37 -22.89 4.48
N PHE A 34 -2.78 -22.11 3.49
CA PHE A 34 -4.08 -22.17 2.83
C PHE A 34 -3.96 -21.68 1.38
N GLY A 35 -4.90 -22.06 0.53
CA GLY A 35 -4.96 -21.59 -0.86
C GLY A 35 -6.03 -20.52 -1.04
N LEU A 36 -5.69 -19.46 -1.79
CA LEU A 36 -6.66 -18.48 -2.28
C LEU A 36 -7.08 -18.81 -3.71
N PRO A 37 -8.34 -18.54 -4.08
CA PRO A 37 -8.76 -18.67 -5.47
C PRO A 37 -8.03 -17.60 -6.32
N SER A 38 -7.69 -17.94 -7.56
CA SER A 38 -6.84 -17.08 -8.42
C SER A 38 -7.39 -15.67 -8.63
N ASN A 39 -8.71 -15.52 -8.69
CA ASN A 39 -9.40 -14.25 -8.82
C ASN A 39 -9.29 -13.35 -7.56
N ALA A 40 -8.90 -13.89 -6.41
CA ALA A 40 -8.71 -13.10 -5.19
C ALA A 40 -7.59 -12.05 -5.32
N MET A 41 -6.58 -12.29 -6.17
CA MET A 41 -5.50 -11.34 -6.43
C MET A 41 -5.96 -10.01 -7.05
N PHE A 42 -7.22 -9.94 -7.52
CA PHE A 42 -7.83 -8.72 -8.02
C PHE A 42 -8.31 -7.78 -6.90
N ILE A 43 -8.57 -8.32 -5.70
CA ILE A 43 -9.09 -7.58 -4.54
C ILE A 43 -8.25 -6.34 -4.17
N PRO A 44 -6.91 -6.44 -3.98
CA PRO A 44 -6.12 -5.27 -3.59
C PRO A 44 -6.20 -4.14 -4.63
N GLY A 45 -6.23 -4.48 -5.92
CA GLY A 45 -6.39 -3.52 -7.01
C GLY A 45 -7.76 -2.82 -6.98
N VAL A 46 -8.84 -3.58 -6.82
CA VAL A 46 -10.20 -3.03 -6.69
C VAL A 46 -10.32 -2.09 -5.50
N LEU A 47 -9.80 -2.49 -4.34
CA LEU A 47 -9.85 -1.66 -3.13
C LEU A 47 -9.10 -0.35 -3.32
N ILE A 48 -7.93 -0.37 -3.96
CA ILE A 48 -7.17 0.85 -4.24
C ILE A 48 -7.90 1.77 -5.22
N ILE A 49 -8.48 1.22 -6.30
CA ILE A 49 -9.22 2.00 -7.27
C ILE A 49 -10.45 2.65 -6.62
N LEU A 50 -11.25 1.88 -5.90
CA LEU A 50 -12.46 2.39 -5.24
C LEU A 50 -12.13 3.36 -4.11
N GLY A 51 -11.15 3.02 -3.26
CA GLY A 51 -10.70 3.87 -2.16
C GLY A 51 -10.15 5.21 -2.66
N SER A 52 -9.26 5.17 -3.66
CA SER A 52 -8.67 6.39 -4.24
C SER A 52 -9.71 7.21 -5.00
N GLY A 53 -10.59 6.56 -5.76
CA GLY A 53 -11.69 7.21 -6.48
C GLY A 53 -12.63 7.94 -5.52
N TYR A 54 -13.01 7.30 -4.42
CA TYR A 54 -13.84 7.93 -3.39
C TYR A 54 -13.15 9.08 -2.68
N LEU A 55 -11.86 8.94 -2.33
CA LEU A 55 -11.08 10.03 -1.73
C LEU A 55 -10.98 11.24 -2.69
N CYS A 56 -10.72 10.98 -3.97
CA CYS A 56 -10.67 12.00 -5.01
C CYS A 56 -12.02 12.70 -5.19
N ALA A 57 -13.11 11.95 -5.34
CA ALA A 57 -14.45 12.52 -5.45
C ALA A 57 -14.80 13.34 -4.20
N SER A 58 -14.48 12.84 -3.01
CA SER A 58 -14.72 13.58 -1.77
C SER A 58 -13.89 14.85 -1.66
N TYR A 59 -12.69 14.90 -2.24
CA TYR A 59 -11.86 16.10 -2.25
C TYR A 59 -12.48 17.20 -3.13
N TYR A 60 -12.93 16.86 -4.35
CA TYR A 60 -13.48 17.83 -5.29
C TYR A 60 -14.93 18.24 -5.00
N PHE A 61 -15.76 17.30 -4.54
CA PHE A 61 -17.21 17.51 -4.40
C PHE A 61 -17.70 17.57 -2.95
N GLY A 62 -16.82 17.36 -1.97
CA GLY A 62 -17.16 17.37 -0.55
C GLY A 62 -17.10 18.76 0.11
N ASP A 63 -17.17 18.76 1.44
CA ASP A 63 -17.04 19.97 2.25
C ASP A 63 -15.63 20.58 2.12
N LYS A 64 -15.56 21.80 1.57
CA LYS A 64 -14.30 22.51 1.32
C LYS A 64 -13.52 22.80 2.60
N LYS A 65 -14.19 23.18 3.69
CA LYS A 65 -13.52 23.54 4.95
C LYS A 65 -12.82 22.32 5.53
N MET A 66 -13.53 21.20 5.59
CA MET A 66 -12.99 19.95 6.08
C MET A 66 -11.90 19.38 5.16
N ASN A 67 -12.05 19.52 3.84
CA ASN A 67 -11.02 19.10 2.89
C ASN A 67 -9.73 19.92 3.03
N ASN A 68 -9.84 21.23 3.28
CA ASN A 68 -8.66 22.06 3.53
C ASN A 68 -7.90 21.62 4.80
N ILE A 69 -8.61 21.16 5.82
CA ILE A 69 -8.00 20.60 7.05
C ILE A 69 -7.33 19.26 6.73
N LEU A 70 -8.04 18.37 6.04
CA LEU A 70 -7.55 17.02 5.75
C LEU A 70 -6.33 17.02 4.82
N TYR A 71 -6.25 17.95 3.87
CA TYR A 71 -5.22 18.00 2.83
C TYR A 71 -4.33 19.24 2.98
N ASP A 72 -4.06 19.61 4.23
CA ASP A 72 -3.18 20.70 4.60
C ASP A 72 -1.69 20.42 4.32
N GLU A 73 -0.85 21.42 4.59
CA GLU A 73 0.60 21.32 4.40
C GLU A 73 1.23 20.20 5.24
N TYR A 74 0.70 19.95 6.45
CA TYR A 74 1.18 18.88 7.31
C TYR A 74 0.93 17.50 6.68
N SER A 75 -0.28 17.27 6.16
CA SER A 75 -0.66 16.05 5.45
C SER A 75 0.17 15.86 4.17
N ALA A 76 0.41 16.94 3.42
CA ALA A 76 1.26 16.92 2.23
C ALA A 76 2.71 16.57 2.57
N LEU A 77 3.28 17.14 3.63
CA LEU A 77 4.63 16.84 4.10
C LEU A 77 4.76 15.38 4.54
N ARG A 78 3.76 14.85 5.25
CA ARG A 78 3.71 13.44 5.65
C ARG A 78 3.69 12.53 4.43
N TYR A 79 2.85 12.83 3.45
CA TYR A 79 2.79 12.09 2.18
C TYR A 79 4.14 12.13 1.45
N TYR A 80 4.77 13.30 1.33
CA TYR A 80 6.07 13.45 0.66
C TYR A 80 7.17 12.65 1.34
N LYS A 81 7.29 12.72 2.68
CA LYS A 81 8.28 11.95 3.46
C LYS A 81 8.10 10.45 3.25
N LEU A 82 6.87 9.95 3.31
CA LEU A 82 6.57 8.54 3.09
C LEU A 82 6.83 8.12 1.64
N GLY A 83 6.50 8.97 0.67
CA GLY A 83 6.81 8.74 -0.74
C GLY A 83 8.32 8.61 -1.01
N ALA A 84 9.13 9.48 -0.42
CA ALA A 84 10.59 9.41 -0.53
C ALA A 84 11.16 8.12 0.09
N ILE A 85 10.67 7.73 1.27
CA ILE A 85 11.03 6.45 1.91
C ILE A 85 10.64 5.27 1.00
N GLY A 86 9.41 5.29 0.48
CA GLY A 86 8.91 4.24 -0.41
C GLY A 86 9.71 4.11 -1.69
N PHE A 87 10.14 5.23 -2.27
CA PHE A 87 11.01 5.23 -3.45
C PHE A 87 12.36 4.57 -3.15
N GLY A 88 12.98 4.93 -2.03
CA GLY A 88 14.24 4.33 -1.58
C GLY A 88 14.11 2.82 -1.31
N LEU A 89 13.07 2.40 -0.59
CA LEU A 89 12.82 1.00 -0.28
C LEU A 89 12.53 0.16 -1.53
N ASN A 90 11.76 0.69 -2.49
CA ASN A 90 11.50 -0.01 -3.75
C ASN A 90 12.79 -0.17 -4.56
N GLY A 91 13.57 0.91 -4.72
CA GLY A 91 14.83 0.84 -5.45
C GLY A 91 15.82 -0.16 -4.84
N PHE A 92 16.01 -0.10 -3.52
CA PHE A 92 16.88 -1.04 -2.81
C PHE A 92 16.37 -2.48 -2.89
N GLY A 93 15.07 -2.71 -2.69
CA GLY A 93 14.48 -4.04 -2.77
C GLY A 93 14.57 -4.64 -4.17
N ILE A 94 14.33 -3.86 -5.23
CA ILE A 94 14.53 -4.30 -6.63
C ILE A 94 16.00 -4.67 -6.84
N PHE A 95 16.94 -3.84 -6.38
CA PHE A 95 18.38 -4.14 -6.49
C PHE A 95 18.74 -5.48 -5.84
N VAL A 96 18.23 -5.74 -4.64
CA VAL A 96 18.45 -7.03 -3.94
C VAL A 96 17.84 -8.17 -4.74
N ILE A 97 16.58 -8.07 -5.17
CA ILE A 97 15.90 -9.10 -5.98
C ILE A 97 16.72 -9.43 -7.22
N PHE A 98 17.18 -8.44 -7.97
CA PHE A 98 18.01 -8.66 -9.17
C PHE A 98 19.36 -9.30 -8.84
N SER A 99 19.97 -8.92 -7.72
CA SER A 99 21.32 -9.36 -7.35
C SER A 99 21.38 -10.81 -6.87
N ILE A 100 20.27 -11.37 -6.39
CA ILE A 100 20.19 -12.75 -5.90
C ILE A 100 19.78 -13.77 -6.97
N GLN A 101 19.45 -13.34 -8.19
CA GLN A 101 19.06 -14.25 -9.27
C GLN A 101 20.26 -15.06 -9.78
N ASP A 102 20.01 -16.32 -10.16
CA ASP A 102 20.98 -17.11 -10.92
C ASP A 102 20.90 -16.77 -12.40
N TRP A 103 21.66 -15.76 -12.80
CA TRP A 103 21.72 -15.30 -14.18
C TRP A 103 22.34 -16.30 -15.16
N TYR A 104 23.12 -17.27 -14.66
CA TYR A 104 23.74 -18.29 -15.51
C TYR A 104 22.71 -19.34 -15.96
N ASN A 105 21.77 -19.68 -15.07
CA ASN A 105 20.69 -20.62 -15.34
C ASN A 105 19.32 -19.93 -15.57
N TRP A 106 19.33 -18.71 -16.12
CA TRP A 106 18.12 -17.93 -16.32
C TRP A 106 17.14 -18.58 -17.30
N ASP A 107 15.89 -18.73 -16.88
CA ASP A 107 14.80 -19.28 -17.69
C ASP A 107 13.46 -18.56 -17.45
N LEU A 108 12.41 -19.03 -18.12
CA LEU A 108 11.08 -18.43 -18.02
C LEU A 108 10.48 -18.60 -16.62
N ALA A 109 10.78 -19.71 -15.93
CA ALA A 109 10.30 -19.93 -14.57
C ALA A 109 10.92 -18.94 -13.59
N SER A 110 12.22 -18.71 -13.68
CA SER A 110 12.98 -17.72 -12.91
C SER A 110 12.47 -16.31 -13.19
N ALA A 111 12.20 -15.97 -14.45
CA ALA A 111 11.62 -14.70 -14.84
C ALA A 111 10.24 -14.46 -14.18
N ASN A 112 9.35 -15.47 -14.22
CA ASN A 112 8.04 -15.39 -13.60
C ASN A 112 8.13 -15.26 -12.08
N ALA A 113 9.00 -16.04 -11.42
CA ALA A 113 9.23 -15.93 -9.99
C ALA A 113 9.72 -14.52 -9.59
N MET A 114 10.66 -13.95 -10.35
CA MET A 114 11.15 -12.59 -10.12
C MET A 114 10.04 -11.54 -10.26
N ILE A 115 9.15 -11.66 -11.24
CA ILE A 115 7.98 -10.77 -11.41
C ILE A 115 7.10 -10.81 -10.15
N TYR A 116 6.81 -12.00 -9.63
CA TYR A 116 6.02 -12.14 -8.41
C TYR A 116 6.73 -11.58 -7.17
N GLN A 117 8.06 -11.75 -7.06
CA GLN A 117 8.85 -11.14 -5.99
C GLN A 117 8.78 -9.60 -6.04
N ILE A 118 8.92 -9.01 -7.23
CA ILE A 118 8.81 -7.55 -7.43
C ILE A 118 7.40 -7.06 -7.09
N ALA A 119 6.35 -7.77 -7.53
CA ALA A 119 4.98 -7.44 -7.24
C ALA A 119 4.68 -7.50 -5.72
N ALA A 120 5.12 -8.57 -5.05
CA ALA A 120 4.99 -8.71 -3.61
C ALA A 120 5.71 -7.58 -2.86
N LEU A 121 6.94 -7.25 -3.26
CA LEU A 121 7.72 -6.16 -2.68
C LEU A 121 6.97 -4.82 -2.82
N ALA A 122 6.52 -4.48 -4.02
CA ALA A 122 5.84 -3.23 -4.29
C ALA A 122 4.57 -3.10 -3.44
N TRP A 123 3.71 -4.12 -3.45
CA TRP A 123 2.47 -4.12 -2.65
C TRP A 123 2.74 -4.07 -1.15
N ALA A 124 3.75 -4.77 -0.65
CA ALA A 124 4.13 -4.70 0.76
C ALA A 124 4.56 -3.28 1.15
N ILE A 125 5.46 -2.66 0.37
CA ILE A 125 5.94 -1.29 0.64
C ILE A 125 4.78 -0.30 0.58
N PHE A 126 3.98 -0.32 -0.49
CA PHE A 126 2.83 0.57 -0.61
C PHE A 126 1.84 0.39 0.53
N GLY A 127 1.50 -0.85 0.88
CA GLY A 127 0.58 -1.15 1.96
C GLY A 127 1.08 -0.67 3.33
N ILE A 128 2.36 -0.88 3.64
CA ILE A 128 2.99 -0.40 4.89
C ILE A 128 2.97 1.13 4.96
N LEU A 129 3.33 1.82 3.87
CA LEU A 129 3.31 3.29 3.84
C LEU A 129 1.90 3.85 4.00
N MET A 130 0.90 3.21 3.39
CA MET A 130 -0.51 3.57 3.59
C MET A 130 -0.93 3.40 5.05
N LEU A 131 -0.53 2.31 5.70
CA LEU A 131 -0.80 2.13 7.13
C LEU A 131 -0.17 3.23 7.98
N ILE A 132 1.11 3.53 7.76
CA ILE A 132 1.82 4.60 8.49
C ILE A 132 1.13 5.96 8.25
N PHE A 133 0.75 6.26 7.01
CA PHE A 133 0.01 7.48 6.69
C PHE A 133 -1.32 7.53 7.44
N SER A 134 -2.10 6.45 7.38
CA SER A 134 -3.42 6.35 8.01
C SER A 134 -3.34 6.47 9.53
N TRP A 135 -2.27 5.99 10.15
CA TRP A 135 -2.05 6.16 11.59
C TRP A 135 -1.98 7.63 12.00
N GLY A 136 -1.43 8.49 11.12
CA GLY A 136 -1.48 9.94 11.29
C GLY A 136 -2.93 10.43 11.36
N ASP A 137 -3.82 9.97 10.48
CA ASP A 137 -5.23 10.35 10.52
C ASP A 137 -5.94 9.87 11.78
N LEU A 138 -5.60 8.69 12.30
CA LEU A 138 -6.15 8.21 13.56
C LEU A 138 -5.71 9.08 14.75
N LYS A 139 -4.47 9.58 14.73
CA LYS A 139 -3.98 10.52 15.75
C LYS A 139 -4.75 11.84 15.71
N GLU A 140 -4.95 12.42 14.53
CA GLU A 140 -5.71 13.66 14.37
C GLU A 140 -7.16 13.49 14.84
N TYR A 141 -7.82 12.40 14.46
CA TYR A 141 -9.18 12.11 14.94
C TYR A 141 -9.28 12.05 16.47
N LYS A 142 -8.30 11.42 17.13
CA LYS A 142 -8.27 11.34 18.60
C LYS A 142 -7.98 12.71 19.24
N ALA A 143 -7.16 13.53 18.60
CA ALA A 143 -6.88 14.88 19.07
C ALA A 143 -8.15 15.75 18.99
N GLU A 144 -8.88 15.72 17.87
CA GLU A 144 -10.16 16.43 17.72
C GLU A 144 -11.20 16.02 18.77
N ALA A 145 -11.27 14.73 19.13
CA ALA A 145 -12.23 14.23 20.11
C ALA A 145 -11.90 14.60 21.57
N ALA A 146 -10.69 15.13 21.83
CA ALA A 146 -10.25 15.54 23.16
C ALA A 146 -10.55 17.01 23.49
N PHE A 147 -11.06 17.77 22.52
CA PHE A 147 -11.47 19.17 22.64
C PHE A 147 -12.99 19.33 22.52
#